data_AF-A0A3D4X5K5-F1
#
_entry.id   AF-A0A3D4X5K5-F1
#
_cell.length_a   1.000
_cell.length_b   1.000
_cell.length_c   1.000
_cell.angle_alpha   90.00
_cell.angle_beta   90.00
_cell.angle_gamma   90.00
#
_symmetry.space_group_name_H-M   'P 1'
#
loop_
_entity.id
_entity.type
_entity.pdbx_description
1 polymer ?
#
loop_
_entity_poly.entity_id
_entity_poly.type
_entity_poly.pdbx_seq_one_letter_code
_entity_poly.pdbx_strand_id
1 'polypeptide(L)'
;MSKLRSLVALMLVIGAGLLVASTPAQAANLLSNPGFETGSLSPWSCTGGLGSVVSSPVQAGTKALQAAASSSDNAKCTQTVAVQANTAYVLS
;
A
#
# COMPACT_ATOMS: atom_id res chain seq x y z
N MET A 1 52.12 19.25 -50.55
CA MET A 1 52.48 17.89 -50.11
C MET A 1 51.41 17.40 -49.14
N SER A 2 50.73 16.32 -49.53
CA SER A 2 49.91 15.38 -48.77
C SER A 2 49.11 15.80 -47.52
N LYS A 3 47.80 16.00 -47.75
CA LYS A 3 46.61 15.46 -47.04
C LYS A 3 46.78 14.97 -45.59
N LEU A 4 46.01 15.56 -44.66
CA LEU A 4 45.70 14.95 -43.36
C LEU A 4 44.21 15.08 -42.99
N ARG A 5 43.47 14.03 -43.35
CA ARG A 5 42.47 13.27 -42.58
C ARG A 5 41.39 14.01 -41.75
N SER A 6 40.19 13.96 -42.32
CA SER A 6 38.82 14.00 -41.75
C SER A 6 38.66 13.62 -40.27
N LEU A 7 37.75 14.34 -39.58
CA LEU A 7 36.85 13.79 -38.55
C LEU A 7 35.65 14.75 -38.38
N VAL A 8 34.50 14.34 -38.90
CA VAL A 8 33.19 14.96 -38.66
C VAL A 8 32.77 14.61 -37.24
N ALA A 9 32.62 15.61 -36.36
CA ALA A 9 32.09 15.42 -35.02
C ALA A 9 30.57 15.60 -35.04
N LEU A 10 29.85 14.48 -34.96
CA LEU A 10 28.40 14.41 -34.77
C LEU A 10 28.12 14.27 -33.27
N MET A 11 27.56 15.30 -32.62
CA MET A 11 27.00 15.22 -31.27
C MET A 11 26.01 16.38 -31.08
N LEU A 12 24.88 16.28 -30.39
CA LEU A 12 24.00 15.19 -29.96
C LEU A 12 22.75 15.96 -29.52
N VAL A 13 21.55 15.65 -30.03
CA VAL A 13 20.33 16.32 -29.59
C VAL A 13 20.04 15.87 -28.16
N ILE A 14 20.19 16.76 -27.17
CA ILE A 14 19.80 16.49 -25.79
C ILE A 14 18.28 16.65 -25.71
N GLY A 15 17.55 15.55 -25.93
CA GLY A 15 16.16 15.46 -25.53
C GLY A 15 16.08 15.40 -24.01
N ALA A 16 15.69 16.49 -23.36
CA ALA A 16 15.31 16.48 -21.96
C ALA A 16 13.98 15.72 -21.81
N GLY A 17 14.07 14.39 -21.74
CA GLY A 17 12.94 13.53 -21.40
C GLY A 17 12.56 13.78 -19.96
N LEU A 18 11.43 14.45 -19.75
CA LEU A 18 10.81 14.61 -18.44
C LEU A 18 10.48 13.20 -17.93
N LEU A 19 11.23 12.71 -16.94
CA LEU A 19 10.90 11.47 -16.23
C LEU A 19 9.66 11.76 -15.37
N VAL A 20 8.47 11.58 -15.97
CA VAL A 20 7.24 11.47 -15.19
C VAL A 20 7.33 10.14 -14.45
N ALA A 21 7.81 10.18 -13.21
CA ALA A 21 7.68 9.04 -12.31
C ALA A 21 6.19 8.73 -12.19
N SER A 22 5.75 7.65 -12.82
CA SER A 22 4.40 7.13 -12.66
C SER A 22 4.25 6.67 -11.23
N THR A 23 3.68 7.51 -10.37
CA THR A 23 3.17 7.01 -9.10
C THR A 23 2.06 6.02 -9.44
N PRO A 24 2.09 4.79 -8.89
CA PRO A 24 0.96 3.90 -9.08
C PRO A 24 -0.28 4.65 -8.57
N ALA A 25 -1.33 4.71 -9.39
CA ALA A 25 -2.61 5.22 -8.97
C ALA A 25 -3.15 4.28 -7.89
N GLN A 26 -2.77 4.54 -6.63
CA GLN A 26 -3.35 3.85 -5.49
C GLN A 26 -4.73 4.43 -5.32
N ALA A 27 -5.75 3.67 -5.73
CA ALA A 27 -7.11 3.95 -5.29
C ALA A 27 -7.08 4.10 -3.76
N ALA A 28 -7.74 5.14 -3.24
CA ALA A 28 -7.78 5.37 -1.81
C ALA A 28 -8.34 4.12 -1.11
N ASN A 29 -7.59 3.57 -0.15
CA ASN A 29 -8.08 2.47 0.67
C ASN A 29 -9.29 2.99 1.47
N LEU A 30 -10.44 2.33 1.33
CA LEU A 30 -11.67 2.73 1.99
C LEU A 30 -11.73 2.29 3.46
N LEU A 31 -10.88 1.36 3.87
CA LEU A 31 -10.81 0.92 5.26
C LEU A 31 -10.21 2.04 6.12
N SER A 32 -10.88 2.33 7.22
CA SER A 32 -10.28 3.10 8.30
C SER A 32 -9.37 2.22 9.12
N ASN A 33 -8.20 2.75 9.49
CA ASN A 33 -7.20 2.03 10.27
C ASN A 33 -6.85 0.63 9.69
N PRO A 34 -6.46 0.52 8.41
CA PRO A 34 -6.24 -0.77 7.75
C PRO A 34 -5.02 -1.54 8.29
N GLY A 35 -4.03 -0.81 8.85
CA GLY A 35 -2.82 -1.38 9.43
C GLY A 35 -2.79 -1.43 10.96
N PHE A 36 -3.88 -1.05 11.65
CA PHE A 36 -3.94 -1.00 13.13
C PHE A 36 -2.95 0.00 13.80
N GLU A 37 -2.36 0.91 13.02
CA GLU A 37 -1.33 1.85 13.46
C GLU A 37 -1.85 2.96 14.39
N THR A 38 -3.17 3.10 14.57
CA THR A 38 -3.73 4.05 15.54
C THR A 38 -3.49 3.63 17.00
N GLY A 39 -3.01 2.40 17.23
CA GLY A 39 -2.85 1.83 18.57
C GLY A 39 -4.16 1.38 19.20
N SER A 40 -5.29 1.49 18.48
CA SER A 40 -6.60 1.04 18.91
C SER A 40 -7.25 0.17 17.83
N LEU A 41 -8.20 -0.67 18.23
CA LEU A 41 -8.99 -1.45 17.29
C LEU A 41 -10.01 -0.59 16.54
N SER A 42 -10.44 0.54 17.10
CA SER A 42 -11.46 1.38 16.45
C SER A 42 -11.03 1.77 15.04
N PRO A 43 -11.91 1.64 14.02
CA PRO A 43 -13.34 1.28 14.09
C PRO A 43 -13.64 -0.23 13.90
N TRP A 44 -12.63 -1.10 13.92
CA TRP A 44 -12.83 -2.55 13.89
C TRP A 44 -13.52 -3.06 15.15
N SER A 45 -14.51 -3.92 14.96
CA SER A 45 -15.18 -4.65 16.04
C SER A 45 -14.79 -6.11 15.96
N CYS A 46 -14.28 -6.68 17.06
CA CYS A 46 -13.82 -8.07 17.13
C CYS A 46 -14.72 -8.89 18.07
N THR A 47 -15.10 -10.11 17.64
CA THR A 47 -15.93 -11.02 18.43
C THR A 47 -15.28 -11.37 19.76
N GLY A 48 -16.09 -11.49 20.81
CA GLY A 48 -15.65 -11.91 22.14
C GLY A 48 -14.61 -11.01 22.82
N GLY A 49 -14.31 -9.83 22.27
CA GLY A 49 -13.18 -9.01 22.74
C GLY A 49 -11.82 -9.67 22.50
N LEU A 50 -11.73 -10.60 21.54
CA LEU A 50 -10.55 -11.42 21.29
C LEU A 50 -9.53 -10.76 20.35
N GLY A 51 -9.76 -9.51 19.96
CA GLY A 51 -8.79 -8.71 19.21
C GLY A 51 -7.93 -7.86 20.12
N SER A 52 -6.67 -7.66 19.75
CA SER A 52 -5.79 -6.65 20.37
C SER A 52 -4.84 -6.05 19.33
N VAL A 53 -4.34 -4.85 19.61
CA VAL A 53 -3.27 -4.24 18.80
C VAL A 53 -1.93 -4.55 19.47
N VAL A 54 -1.01 -5.13 18.71
CA VAL A 54 0.34 -5.51 19.17
C VAL A 54 1.40 -4.75 18.41
N SER A 55 2.63 -4.71 18.93
CA SER A 55 3.80 -4.14 18.26
C SER A 55 4.77 -5.16 17.66
N SER A 56 4.53 -6.46 17.88
CA SER A 56 5.29 -7.57 17.28
C SER A 56 4.53 -8.89 17.45
N PRO A 57 4.55 -9.79 16.45
CA PRO A 57 5.05 -9.57 15.09
C PRO A 57 4.16 -8.58 14.31
N VAL A 58 4.74 -7.89 13.32
CA VAL A 58 4.02 -6.98 12.42
C VAL A 58 4.35 -7.33 10.97
N GLN A 59 3.38 -7.17 10.07
CA GLN A 59 3.60 -7.41 8.64
C GLN A 59 4.18 -6.18 7.94
N ALA A 60 3.73 -4.99 8.34
CA ALA A 60 4.23 -3.68 7.93
C ALA A 60 4.05 -2.70 9.09
N GLY A 61 4.70 -1.53 9.02
CA GLY A 61 4.53 -0.49 10.04
C GLY A 61 5.06 -0.91 11.41
N THR A 62 4.34 -0.52 12.47
CA THR A 62 4.76 -0.72 13.87
C THR A 62 3.70 -1.40 14.72
N LYS A 63 2.53 -1.69 14.15
CA LYS A 63 1.40 -2.31 14.81
C LYS A 63 0.77 -3.39 13.93
N ALA A 64 0.03 -4.29 14.56
CA ALA A 64 -0.77 -5.29 13.88
C ALA A 64 -1.96 -5.71 14.76
N LEU A 65 -2.98 -6.30 14.13
CA LEU A 65 -4.02 -7.03 14.82
C LEU A 65 -3.49 -8.39 15.26
N GLN A 66 -3.65 -8.70 16.54
CA GLN A 66 -3.61 -10.06 17.04
C GLN A 66 -5.04 -10.55 17.33
N ALA A 67 -5.39 -11.70 16.77
CA ALA A 67 -6.67 -12.36 16.98
C ALA A 67 -6.46 -13.60 17.87
N ALA A 68 -7.03 -13.60 19.08
CA ALA A 68 -6.92 -14.68 20.06
C ALA A 68 -8.03 -15.72 19.86
N ALA A 69 -8.00 -16.43 18.72
CA ALA A 69 -8.96 -17.49 18.42
C ALA A 69 -8.89 -18.64 19.45
N SER A 70 -10.02 -19.32 19.65
CA SER A 70 -10.18 -20.46 20.54
C SER A 70 -10.89 -21.62 19.83
N SER A 71 -11.20 -22.70 20.56
CA SER A 71 -11.98 -23.81 20.01
C SER A 71 -13.43 -23.46 19.67
N SER A 72 -13.96 -22.35 20.21
CA SER A 72 -15.35 -21.94 20.04
C SER A 72 -15.53 -20.63 19.26
N ASP A 73 -14.46 -19.87 19.04
CA ASP A 73 -14.52 -18.55 18.38
C ASP A 73 -13.27 -18.34 17.51
N ASN A 74 -13.44 -17.84 16.30
CA ASN A 74 -12.35 -17.55 15.36
C ASN A 74 -11.81 -16.11 15.48
N ALA A 75 -12.23 -15.35 16.50
CA ALA A 75 -11.80 -13.97 16.77
C ALA A 75 -11.99 -13.04 15.56
N LYS A 76 -13.16 -13.13 14.92
CA LYS A 76 -13.50 -12.35 13.73
C LYS A 76 -13.52 -10.85 14.05
N CYS A 77 -12.76 -10.07 13.30
CA CYS A 77 -12.83 -8.61 13.29
C CYS A 77 -13.52 -8.11 12.02
N THR A 78 -14.41 -7.12 12.16
CA THR A 78 -15.20 -6.56 11.06
C THR A 78 -15.22 -5.05 11.06
N GLN A 79 -15.30 -4.47 9.87
CA GLN A 79 -15.61 -3.06 9.64
C GLN A 79 -16.61 -2.97 8.49
N THR A 80 -17.63 -2.13 8.64
CA THR A 80 -18.56 -1.82 7.55
C THR A 80 -17.98 -0.71 6.70
N VAL A 81 -17.93 -0.92 5.38
CA VAL A 81 -17.34 0.03 4.43
C VAL A 81 -18.44 0.57 3.51
N ALA A 82 -18.54 1.89 3.41
CA ALA A 82 -19.43 2.52 2.44
C ALA A 82 -18.81 2.43 1.04
N VAL A 83 -19.56 1.90 0.09
CA VAL A 83 -19.14 1.71 -1.31
C VAL A 83 -20.14 2.35 -2.26
N GLN A 84 -19.71 2.61 -3.49
CA GLN A 84 -20.58 3.10 -4.56
C GLN A 84 -21.22 1.93 -5.31
N ALA A 85 -22.50 2.09 -5.68
CA ALA A 85 -23.20 1.10 -6.49
C ALA A 85 -22.55 0.96 -7.89
N ASN A 86 -22.67 -0.22 -8.50
CA ASN A 86 -22.13 -0.52 -9.84
C ASN A 86 -20.63 -0.22 -10.01
N THR A 87 -19.85 -0.28 -8.93
CA THR A 87 -18.41 -0.03 -8.95
C THR A 87 -17.66 -1.28 -8.53
N ALA A 88 -16.61 -1.65 -9.27
CA ALA A 88 -15.75 -2.78 -8.93
C ALA A 88 -14.71 -2.38 -7.89
N TYR A 89 -14.49 -3.24 -6.90
CA TYR A 89 -13.50 -3.05 -5.83
C TYR A 89 -12.60 -4.28 -5.71
N VAL A 90 -11.37 -4.06 -5.24
CA VAL A 90 -10.42 -5.11 -4.87
C VAL A 90 -10.20 -5.04 -3.37
N LEU A 91 -10.26 -6.19 -2.71
CA LEU A 91 -9.89 -6.36 -1.30
C LEU A 91 -8.70 -7.32 -1.23
N SER A 92 -7.67 -6.94 -0.48
CA SER A 92 -6.42 -7.69 -0.31
C SER A 92 -5.85 -7.50 1.07
#